data_AF-A0A076LHD5-F1
#
_entry.id   AF-A0A076LHD5-F1
#
_cell.length_a   1.000
_cell.length_b   1.000
_cell.length_c   1.000
_cell.angle_alpha   90.00
_cell.angle_beta   90.00
_cell.angle_gamma   90.00
#
_symmetry.space_group_name_H-M   'P 1'
#
loop_
_entity.id
_entity.type
_entity.pdbx_description
1 polymer ?
#
loop_
_entity_poly.entity_id
_entity_poly.type
_entity_poly.pdbx_seq_one_letter_code
_entity_poly.pdbx_strand_id
1 'polypeptide(L)'
;MYEWKLNQIVDSGVCARCGTCTIVCPNNILTFDERPKLIDECLRKGHGMCYDVCPRVSSGKYQIKIREKFKELYYYGKSDIEGQDGGVVTAFLKYLLENGKIDGAIVVGDECWKPVSLVVQNAEDLLKAAKSKYAISTLDALRKAGEMGLEKVAVVGLPCQINGLRKLQYFPYLAKHDGELGKNGKPAKLPKIEYLIGLFCTEKFRYDNMKEVLAKHGIDIEKVEKFDIKKGKLLVYINGEKKEIDLKEFEICPGCKMCRDFDASMADVSVGCVGSPDGYSTVIIRTEKGEEIKNAVELKEGVDLEAIEKLRQMKLKRFKKEVERRKENNEYVSFYWTADYGGVGKRADGTYFIRIRAKPAGWYTVEEIKEILDIAEKYNAKIKITDRGAYELHGISGFDVEDIVLELNEKGLITGSEGPLVRATLACPGAGNCSSGLIDTTEFCKIIEDNFKERPAPYKFKIAISGCPNKCVRPQVHDIGIAGIKFPAVDEEKCNGCGRCAEVCKVEAIDVRGETSYTNYNVCIGCGKCIKACPNEARVVKEEGFMVYVGGKTGREVVEGISMKMNSVDEVLNLIDKVLVVYDKYAKKPQRERLAAVMKRIGQENFLKEVVELMKKESA
;
A
#
# COMPACT_ATOMS: atom_id res chain seq x y z
N MET A 1 27.56 -16.48 17.53
CA MET A 1 26.17 -16.18 17.11
C MET A 1 26.24 -15.68 15.67
N TYR A 2 25.46 -16.24 14.76
CA TYR A 2 25.52 -15.85 13.34
C TYR A 2 25.04 -14.42 13.12
N GLU A 3 25.64 -13.72 12.16
CA GLU A 3 25.27 -12.34 11.81
C GLU A 3 23.90 -12.33 11.10
N TRP A 4 22.92 -11.67 11.72
CA TRP A 4 21.57 -11.56 11.19
C TRP A 4 21.01 -10.17 11.39
N LYS A 5 20.57 -9.52 10.31
CA LYS A 5 20.03 -8.15 10.36
C LYS A 5 18.86 -7.97 11.33
N LEU A 6 18.09 -9.04 11.60
CA LEU A 6 16.98 -9.01 12.54
C LEU A 6 17.38 -9.23 14.00
N ASN A 7 18.64 -9.54 14.33
CA ASN A 7 19.11 -9.64 15.73
C ASN A 7 18.76 -8.37 16.51
N GLN A 8 18.95 -7.19 15.91
CA GLN A 8 18.59 -5.92 16.54
C GLN A 8 17.09 -5.80 16.88
N ILE A 9 16.19 -6.46 16.15
CA ILE A 9 14.75 -6.50 16.46
C ILE A 9 14.42 -7.60 17.48
N VAL A 10 15.08 -8.75 17.37
CA VAL A 10 14.84 -9.91 18.23
C VAL A 10 15.37 -9.68 19.64
N ASP A 11 16.62 -9.24 19.76
CA ASP A 11 17.31 -9.11 21.04
C ASP A 11 16.91 -7.85 21.80
N SER A 12 16.39 -6.81 21.11
CA SER A 12 15.87 -5.59 21.75
C SER A 12 14.44 -5.73 22.31
N GLY A 13 13.83 -6.90 22.19
CA GLY A 13 12.44 -7.14 22.63
C GLY A 13 11.37 -6.51 21.74
N VAL A 14 11.72 -5.95 20.58
CA VAL A 14 10.76 -5.36 19.62
C VAL A 14 10.02 -6.44 18.82
N CYS A 15 10.68 -7.59 18.60
CA CYS A 15 10.15 -8.70 17.82
C CYS A 15 8.76 -9.14 18.29
N ALA A 16 7.82 -9.16 17.35
CA ALA A 16 6.46 -9.60 17.62
C ALA A 16 6.31 -11.12 17.78
N ARG A 17 7.39 -11.91 17.56
CA ARG A 17 7.36 -13.38 17.62
C ARG A 17 6.25 -13.99 16.75
N CYS A 18 6.14 -13.52 15.49
CA CYS A 18 5.07 -13.92 14.56
C CYS A 18 5.45 -15.08 13.62
N GLY A 19 6.72 -15.48 13.56
CA GLY A 19 7.17 -16.58 12.69
C GLY A 19 7.26 -16.27 11.20
N THR A 20 6.83 -15.09 10.71
CA THR A 20 6.86 -14.79 9.26
C THR A 20 8.27 -14.89 8.64
N CYS A 21 9.31 -14.55 9.40
CA CYS A 21 10.69 -14.63 8.92
C CYS A 21 11.19 -16.07 8.68
N THR A 22 10.69 -17.06 9.43
CA THR A 22 11.16 -18.45 9.35
C THR A 22 10.61 -19.16 8.12
N ILE A 23 9.35 -18.88 7.76
CA ILE A 23 8.67 -19.51 6.62
C ILE A 23 9.18 -19.03 5.24
N VAL A 24 9.71 -17.81 5.16
CA VAL A 24 10.18 -17.24 3.88
C VAL A 24 11.63 -17.59 3.54
N CYS A 25 12.37 -18.21 4.46
CA CYS A 25 13.78 -18.51 4.25
C CYS A 25 13.93 -19.68 3.27
N PRO A 26 14.46 -19.47 2.05
CA PRO A 26 14.57 -20.55 1.06
C PRO A 26 15.63 -21.58 1.46
N ASN A 27 16.56 -21.24 2.35
CA ASN A 27 17.66 -22.10 2.78
C ASN A 27 17.41 -22.88 4.07
N ASN A 28 16.23 -22.76 4.69
CA ASN A 28 15.92 -23.46 5.95
C ASN A 28 16.88 -23.20 7.12
N ILE A 29 17.57 -22.05 7.13
CA ILE A 29 18.57 -21.71 8.15
C ILE A 29 18.00 -20.95 9.36
N LEU A 30 16.68 -20.79 9.43
CA LEU A 30 15.97 -20.14 10.54
C LEU A 30 15.06 -21.15 11.24
N THR A 31 15.20 -21.24 12.57
CA THR A 31 14.28 -22.00 13.43
C THR A 31 13.46 -21.06 14.31
N PHE A 32 12.38 -21.58 14.90
CA PHE A 32 11.55 -20.85 15.85
C PHE A 32 11.41 -21.65 17.15
N ASP A 33 11.99 -21.11 18.22
CA ASP A 33 11.90 -21.67 19.57
C ASP A 33 11.70 -20.49 20.52
N GLU A 34 10.43 -20.21 20.84
CA GLU A 34 9.90 -19.00 21.49
C GLU A 34 10.22 -17.67 20.77
N ARG A 35 11.31 -17.62 20.01
CA ARG A 35 11.80 -16.53 19.18
C ARG A 35 12.54 -17.11 17.96
N PRO A 36 12.59 -16.38 16.84
CA PRO A 36 13.34 -16.84 15.67
C PRO A 36 14.86 -16.75 15.92
N LYS A 37 15.60 -17.76 15.46
CA LYS A 37 17.07 -17.87 15.60
C LYS A 37 17.68 -18.44 14.31
N LEU A 38 18.87 -17.97 13.92
CA LEU A 38 19.67 -18.62 12.88
C LEU A 38 20.33 -19.89 13.44
N ILE A 39 20.27 -20.96 12.66
CA ILE A 39 20.96 -22.24 12.96
C ILE A 39 22.19 -22.46 12.08
N ASP A 40 22.32 -21.71 10.98
CA ASP A 40 23.43 -21.76 10.03
C ASP A 40 23.72 -20.34 9.50
N GLU A 41 24.88 -20.16 8.84
CA GLU A 41 25.32 -18.89 8.30
C GLU A 41 24.42 -18.41 7.16
N CYS A 42 23.98 -17.14 7.24
CA CYS A 42 23.29 -16.46 6.16
C CYS A 42 24.29 -15.66 5.32
N LEU A 43 24.52 -16.07 4.07
CA LEU A 43 25.41 -15.33 3.15
C LEU A 43 24.95 -13.88 2.86
N ARG A 44 23.66 -13.60 3.06
CA ARG A 44 23.09 -12.23 2.97
C ARG A 44 23.07 -11.50 4.30
N LYS A 45 23.53 -12.12 5.39
CA LYS A 45 23.53 -11.55 6.75
C LYS A 45 22.13 -11.05 7.18
N GLY A 46 21.07 -11.69 6.69
CA GLY A 46 19.68 -11.28 6.91
C GLY A 46 19.14 -10.17 6.01
N HIS A 47 19.89 -9.66 5.04
CA HIS A 47 19.41 -8.73 4.01
C HIS A 47 18.62 -9.46 2.91
N GLY A 48 17.53 -10.10 3.31
CA GLY A 48 16.68 -10.92 2.44
C GLY A 48 15.20 -10.81 2.78
N MET A 49 14.39 -11.75 2.28
CA MET A 49 12.93 -11.72 2.46
C MET A 49 12.53 -11.68 3.93
N CYS A 50 13.28 -12.37 4.80
CA CYS A 50 13.03 -12.38 6.24
C CYS A 50 12.97 -10.98 6.86
N TYR A 51 13.84 -10.07 6.43
CA TYR A 51 13.86 -8.67 6.86
C TYR A 51 12.70 -7.89 6.23
N ASP A 52 12.51 -8.04 4.92
CA ASP A 52 11.51 -7.32 4.16
C ASP A 52 10.07 -7.66 4.57
N VAL A 53 9.78 -8.89 5.00
CA VAL A 53 8.44 -9.29 5.51
C VAL A 53 8.25 -9.01 6.99
N CYS A 54 9.30 -8.68 7.74
CA CYS A 54 9.19 -8.46 9.18
C CYS A 54 8.26 -7.26 9.48
N PRO A 55 7.17 -7.43 10.23
CA PRO A 55 6.24 -6.33 10.53
C PRO A 55 6.84 -5.28 11.47
N ARG A 56 8.03 -5.56 12.03
CA ARG A 56 8.80 -4.64 12.90
C ARG A 56 9.93 -3.93 12.17
N VAL A 57 10.11 -4.16 10.87
CA VAL A 57 11.02 -3.39 10.02
C VAL A 57 10.27 -2.26 9.33
N SER A 58 9.13 -2.59 8.73
CA SER A 58 8.22 -1.68 8.07
C SER A 58 6.86 -2.36 8.08
N SER A 59 5.79 -1.61 8.31
CA SER A 59 4.44 -2.15 8.25
C SER A 59 3.94 -2.30 6.80
N GLY A 60 4.41 -1.43 5.89
CA GLY A 60 3.93 -1.32 4.51
C GLY A 60 2.45 -0.93 4.37
N LYS A 61 1.77 -0.55 5.46
CA LYS A 61 0.29 -0.45 5.47
C LYS A 61 -0.23 0.56 4.48
N TYR A 62 0.42 1.71 4.35
CA TYR A 62 -0.03 2.77 3.45
C TYR A 62 -0.20 2.26 2.00
N GLN A 63 0.85 1.64 1.44
CA GLN A 63 0.82 1.15 0.06
C GLN A 63 -0.14 -0.02 -0.13
N ILE A 64 -0.25 -0.90 0.87
CA ILE A 64 -1.14 -2.06 0.80
C ILE A 64 -2.61 -1.61 0.89
N LYS A 65 -2.95 -0.72 1.82
CA LYS A 65 -4.32 -0.27 2.04
C LYS A 65 -4.92 0.40 0.80
N ILE A 66 -4.12 1.20 0.10
CA ILE A 66 -4.55 1.85 -1.14
C ILE A 66 -4.77 0.81 -2.26
N ARG A 67 -3.90 -0.22 -2.35
CA ARG A 67 -4.03 -1.30 -3.36
C ARG A 67 -5.26 -2.17 -3.16
N GLU A 68 -5.50 -2.58 -1.94
CA GLU A 68 -6.63 -3.44 -1.58
C GLU A 68 -7.94 -2.67 -1.34
N LYS A 69 -7.91 -1.33 -1.40
CA LYS A 69 -9.07 -0.45 -1.15
C LYS A 69 -9.79 -0.81 0.15
N PHE A 70 -9.03 -0.87 1.25
CA PHE A 70 -9.54 -1.30 2.55
C PHE A 70 -10.78 -0.48 2.99
N LYS A 71 -11.78 -1.18 3.52
CA LYS A 71 -12.98 -0.64 4.18
C LYS A 71 -13.08 -1.10 5.63
N GLU A 72 -14.02 -0.54 6.38
CA GLU A 72 -14.37 -1.04 7.72
C GLU A 72 -15.90 -1.16 7.82
N LEU A 73 -16.43 -2.32 7.45
CA LEU A 73 -17.85 -2.64 7.61
C LEU A 73 -18.02 -3.54 8.83
N TYR A 74 -18.89 -3.14 9.75
CA TYR A 74 -19.03 -3.75 11.07
C TYR A 74 -20.32 -4.53 11.19
N TYR A 75 -20.20 -5.80 11.57
CA TYR A 75 -21.32 -6.70 11.81
C TYR A 75 -21.03 -7.59 13.02
N TYR A 76 -22.05 -8.24 13.56
CA TYR A 76 -21.88 -9.41 14.41
C TYR A 76 -22.64 -10.60 13.83
N GLY A 77 -22.16 -11.80 14.11
CA GLY A 77 -22.72 -13.04 13.59
C GLY A 77 -22.48 -14.22 14.50
N LYS A 78 -23.27 -15.27 14.31
CA LYS A 78 -23.14 -16.56 14.98
C LYS A 78 -23.44 -17.66 13.97
N SER A 79 -22.66 -18.72 14.02
CA SER A 79 -22.87 -19.93 13.21
C SER A 79 -23.47 -21.06 14.06
N ASP A 80 -24.01 -22.07 13.39
CA ASP A 80 -24.49 -23.31 14.01
C ASP A 80 -23.35 -24.25 14.44
N ILE A 81 -22.10 -23.89 14.16
CA ILE A 81 -20.93 -24.67 14.51
C ILE A 81 -20.50 -24.35 15.95
N GLU A 82 -20.39 -25.38 16.78
CA GLU A 82 -19.78 -25.26 18.11
C GLU A 82 -18.31 -24.81 17.98
N GLY A 83 -18.02 -23.62 18.49
CA GLY A 83 -16.71 -23.01 18.46
C GLY A 83 -16.65 -21.81 19.38
N GLN A 84 -15.45 -21.32 19.65
CA GLN A 84 -15.30 -20.14 20.51
C GLN A 84 -15.96 -18.92 19.86
N ASP A 85 -16.68 -18.14 20.68
CA ASP A 85 -17.28 -16.86 20.33
C ASP A 85 -18.22 -16.91 19.11
N GLY A 86 -18.94 -18.02 18.90
CA GLY A 86 -19.98 -18.13 17.87
C GLY A 86 -19.56 -18.81 16.56
N GLY A 87 -18.36 -19.40 16.50
CA GLY A 87 -17.96 -20.33 15.42
C GLY A 87 -17.77 -19.70 14.03
N VAL A 88 -17.80 -18.37 13.92
CA VAL A 88 -17.81 -17.64 12.64
C VAL A 88 -16.60 -17.94 11.76
N VAL A 89 -15.39 -17.98 12.34
CA VAL A 89 -14.17 -18.30 11.59
C VAL A 89 -14.23 -19.71 11.00
N THR A 90 -14.69 -20.68 11.81
CA THR A 90 -14.82 -22.07 11.40
C THR A 90 -15.84 -22.22 10.28
N ALA A 91 -17.00 -21.57 10.39
CA ALA A 91 -18.04 -21.57 9.36
C ALA A 91 -17.53 -20.97 8.04
N PHE A 92 -16.77 -19.86 8.12
CA PHE A 92 -16.21 -19.24 6.92
C PHE A 92 -15.16 -20.13 6.25
N LEU A 93 -14.24 -20.73 7.01
CA LEU A 93 -13.26 -21.67 6.47
C LEU A 93 -13.92 -22.90 5.84
N LYS A 94 -14.97 -23.43 6.46
CA LYS A 94 -15.78 -24.53 5.91
C LYS A 94 -16.39 -24.14 4.57
N TYR A 95 -17.05 -22.99 4.49
CA TYR A 95 -17.58 -22.46 3.24
C TYR A 95 -16.51 -22.36 2.14
N LEU A 96 -15.33 -21.82 2.47
CA LEU A 96 -14.24 -21.65 1.50
C LEU A 96 -13.71 -23.00 0.99
N LEU A 97 -13.59 -24.01 1.85
CA LEU A 97 -13.17 -25.37 1.46
C LEU A 97 -14.23 -26.06 0.59
N GLU A 98 -15.48 -26.07 1.03
CA GLU A 98 -16.59 -26.76 0.34
C GLU A 98 -16.89 -26.17 -1.05
N ASN A 99 -16.63 -24.87 -1.23
CA ASN A 99 -16.80 -24.18 -2.52
C ASN A 99 -15.51 -24.15 -3.36
N GLY A 100 -14.46 -24.88 -2.97
CA GLY A 100 -13.20 -24.95 -3.73
C GLY A 100 -12.47 -23.61 -3.88
N LYS A 101 -12.69 -22.66 -2.95
CA LYS A 101 -12.03 -21.35 -2.94
C LYS A 101 -10.59 -21.45 -2.44
N ILE A 102 -10.31 -22.44 -1.59
CA ILE A 102 -9.01 -22.77 -1.03
C ILE A 102 -8.81 -24.29 -1.01
N ASP A 103 -7.57 -24.73 -1.10
CA ASP A 103 -7.17 -26.15 -1.00
C ASP A 103 -6.88 -26.57 0.45
N GLY A 104 -6.66 -25.58 1.32
CA GLY A 104 -6.43 -25.79 2.74
C GLY A 104 -6.47 -24.52 3.57
N ALA A 105 -6.66 -24.68 4.87
CA ALA A 105 -6.64 -23.62 5.86
C ALA A 105 -5.44 -23.79 6.81
N ILE A 106 -4.75 -22.69 7.08
CA ILE A 106 -3.70 -22.62 8.10
C ILE A 106 -4.34 -22.06 9.37
N VAL A 107 -4.46 -22.91 10.38
CA VAL A 107 -5.09 -22.60 11.68
C VAL A 107 -4.14 -22.92 12.83
N VAL A 108 -4.48 -22.45 14.02
CA VAL A 108 -3.71 -22.73 15.24
C VAL A 108 -4.44 -23.78 16.07
N GLY A 109 -3.92 -25.01 16.04
CA GLY A 109 -4.27 -26.07 16.98
C GLY A 109 -3.43 -25.96 18.26
N ASP A 110 -3.39 -27.04 19.03
CA ASP A 110 -2.53 -27.14 20.19
C ASP A 110 -2.10 -28.57 20.51
N GLU A 111 -0.95 -28.69 21.16
CA GLU A 111 -0.49 -29.87 21.89
C GLU A 111 -0.46 -29.50 23.38
N CYS A 112 -1.47 -29.91 24.15
CA CYS A 112 -1.64 -29.52 25.56
C CYS A 112 -1.59 -27.99 25.74
N TRP A 113 -2.42 -27.25 25.00
CA TRP A 113 -2.47 -25.78 24.99
C TRP A 113 -1.21 -25.08 24.45
N LYS A 114 -0.16 -25.82 24.06
CA LYS A 114 0.98 -25.26 23.35
C LYS A 114 0.56 -25.03 21.89
N PRO A 115 0.53 -23.78 21.40
CA PRO A 115 0.01 -23.52 20.06
C PRO A 115 0.87 -24.17 18.99
N VAL A 116 0.24 -24.93 18.09
CA VAL A 116 0.89 -25.51 16.91
C VAL A 116 0.12 -25.10 15.66
N SER A 117 0.84 -24.68 14.63
CA SER A 117 0.21 -24.38 13.34
C SER A 117 -0.14 -25.68 12.62
N LEU A 118 -1.38 -25.80 12.14
CA LEU A 118 -1.90 -26.97 11.43
C LEU A 118 -2.31 -26.62 10.01
N VAL A 119 -2.16 -27.58 9.10
CA VAL A 119 -2.75 -27.53 7.76
C VAL A 119 -4.04 -28.36 7.82
N VAL A 120 -5.17 -27.74 7.52
CA VAL A 120 -6.48 -28.40 7.50
C VAL A 120 -7.03 -28.40 6.07
N GLN A 121 -7.34 -29.58 5.54
CA GLN A 121 -7.89 -29.75 4.19
C GLN A 121 -9.37 -30.16 4.21
N ASN A 122 -9.90 -30.60 5.36
CA ASN A 122 -11.27 -31.06 5.51
C ASN A 122 -12.00 -30.26 6.60
N ALA A 123 -13.28 -29.97 6.38
CA ALA A 123 -14.08 -29.16 7.31
C ALA A 123 -14.20 -29.77 8.72
N GLU A 124 -14.27 -31.10 8.83
CA GLU A 124 -14.40 -31.81 10.11
C GLU A 124 -13.19 -31.60 11.03
N ASP A 125 -11.99 -31.48 10.45
CA ASP A 125 -10.76 -31.27 11.22
C ASP A 125 -10.62 -29.83 11.75
N LEU A 126 -11.41 -28.88 11.24
CA LEU A 126 -11.43 -27.50 11.76
C LEU A 126 -11.93 -27.43 13.21
N LEU A 127 -12.85 -28.32 13.59
CA LEU A 127 -13.45 -28.35 14.93
C LEU A 127 -12.41 -28.62 16.02
N LYS A 128 -11.40 -29.45 15.69
CA LYS A 128 -10.29 -29.78 16.59
C LYS A 128 -9.42 -28.57 16.92
N ALA A 129 -9.43 -27.54 16.08
CA ALA A 129 -8.64 -26.32 16.25
C ALA A 129 -9.43 -25.12 16.84
N ALA A 130 -10.74 -25.26 17.11
CA ALA A 130 -11.65 -24.14 17.36
C ALA A 130 -11.51 -23.41 18.73
N LYS A 131 -10.66 -23.90 19.64
CA LYS A 131 -10.41 -23.28 20.95
C LYS A 131 -9.45 -22.09 20.83
N SER A 132 -9.59 -21.03 21.62
CA SER A 132 -8.59 -19.95 21.69
C SER A 132 -7.33 -20.37 22.41
N LYS A 133 -6.19 -19.94 21.87
CA LYS A 133 -4.88 -20.11 22.50
C LYS A 133 -4.24 -18.74 22.70
N TYR A 134 -3.76 -18.48 23.91
CA TYR A 134 -3.22 -17.19 24.31
C TYR A 134 -1.68 -17.15 24.35
N ALA A 135 -1.02 -18.24 23.96
CA ALA A 135 0.43 -18.36 23.89
C ALA A 135 0.98 -18.04 22.47
N ILE A 136 2.30 -17.91 22.36
CA ILE A 136 2.99 -17.67 21.08
C ILE A 136 2.77 -18.85 20.11
N SER A 137 2.40 -18.54 18.87
CA SER A 137 2.24 -19.51 17.78
C SER A 137 3.13 -19.17 16.58
N THR A 138 3.51 -20.20 15.82
CA THR A 138 4.26 -20.09 14.58
C THR A 138 3.35 -20.23 13.36
N LEU A 139 3.94 -20.11 12.16
CA LEU A 139 3.24 -20.25 10.88
C LEU A 139 3.85 -21.38 10.04
N ASP A 140 4.55 -22.33 10.66
CA ASP A 140 5.33 -23.35 9.96
C ASP A 140 4.46 -24.23 9.04
N ALA A 141 3.18 -24.41 9.39
CA ALA A 141 2.18 -25.05 8.56
C ALA A 141 2.02 -24.42 7.17
N LEU A 142 2.24 -23.11 7.02
CA LEU A 142 2.17 -22.46 5.70
C LEU A 142 3.28 -22.96 4.77
N ARG A 143 4.47 -23.24 5.31
CA ARG A 143 5.56 -23.84 4.55
C ARG A 143 5.27 -25.30 4.21
N LYS A 144 4.79 -26.07 5.20
CA LYS A 144 4.36 -27.46 5.00
C LYS A 144 3.27 -27.58 3.94
N ALA A 145 2.29 -26.69 3.93
CA ALA A 145 1.25 -26.63 2.91
C ALA A 145 1.82 -26.49 1.48
N GLY A 146 2.83 -25.63 1.32
CA GLY A 146 3.53 -25.50 0.03
C GLY A 146 4.29 -26.77 -0.35
N GLU A 147 4.96 -27.40 0.62
CA GLU A 147 5.65 -28.68 0.44
C GLU A 147 4.68 -29.80 0.04
N MET A 148 3.49 -29.85 0.66
CA MET A 148 2.37 -30.74 0.33
C MET A 148 1.75 -30.47 -1.05
N GLY A 149 2.06 -29.33 -1.66
CA GLY A 149 1.59 -28.98 -3.01
C GLY A 149 0.25 -28.25 -3.06
N LEU A 150 -0.22 -27.69 -1.95
CA LEU A 150 -1.40 -26.81 -1.96
C LEU A 150 -1.09 -25.54 -2.77
N GLU A 151 -2.06 -25.05 -3.54
CA GLU A 151 -1.90 -23.86 -4.38
C GLU A 151 -2.48 -22.62 -3.71
N LYS A 152 -3.68 -22.74 -3.10
CA LYS A 152 -4.41 -21.64 -2.47
C LYS A 152 -4.77 -22.00 -1.03
N VAL A 153 -4.46 -21.10 -0.10
CA VAL A 153 -4.79 -21.30 1.32
C VAL A 153 -5.46 -20.09 1.95
N ALA A 154 -6.32 -20.33 2.94
CA ALA A 154 -6.72 -19.31 3.91
C ALA A 154 -5.81 -19.39 5.14
N VAL A 155 -5.47 -18.25 5.74
CA VAL A 155 -4.68 -18.22 6.98
C VAL A 155 -5.42 -17.46 8.06
N VAL A 156 -5.65 -18.12 9.19
CA VAL A 156 -6.15 -17.48 10.42
C VAL A 156 -4.95 -17.04 11.25
N GLY A 157 -4.89 -15.77 11.63
CA GLY A 157 -3.73 -15.24 12.35
C GLY A 157 -4.03 -14.07 13.26
N LEU A 158 -3.12 -13.88 14.23
CA LEU A 158 -3.10 -12.69 15.08
C LEU A 158 -2.65 -11.46 14.27
N PRO A 159 -2.93 -10.22 14.72
CA PRO A 159 -2.57 -9.01 13.98
C PRO A 159 -1.10 -8.97 13.55
N CYS A 160 -0.18 -9.42 14.42
CA CYS A 160 1.25 -9.47 14.07
C CYS A 160 1.61 -10.46 12.95
N GLN A 161 0.89 -11.57 12.83
CA GLN A 161 1.05 -12.55 11.75
C GLN A 161 0.44 -12.02 10.47
N ILE A 162 -0.80 -11.49 10.54
CA ILE A 162 -1.49 -10.88 9.41
C ILE A 162 -0.66 -9.76 8.77
N ASN A 163 -0.06 -8.87 9.57
CA ASN A 163 0.81 -7.82 9.05
C ASN A 163 2.01 -8.38 8.26
N GLY A 164 2.66 -9.45 8.74
CA GLY A 164 3.76 -10.09 8.02
C GLY A 164 3.31 -10.84 6.75
N LEU A 165 2.20 -11.56 6.83
CA LEU A 165 1.63 -12.33 5.72
C LEU A 165 1.08 -11.44 4.61
N ARG A 166 0.43 -10.32 4.95
CA ARG A 166 -0.03 -9.35 3.97
C ARG A 166 1.14 -8.70 3.23
N LYS A 167 2.25 -8.43 3.91
CA LYS A 167 3.49 -7.99 3.26
C LYS A 167 4.05 -9.04 2.31
N LEU A 168 3.90 -10.33 2.63
CA LEU A 168 4.31 -11.41 1.72
C LEU A 168 3.43 -11.44 0.46
N GLN A 169 2.10 -11.31 0.57
CA GLN A 169 1.20 -11.18 -0.60
C GLN A 169 1.59 -9.99 -1.49
N TYR A 170 1.98 -8.88 -0.88
CA TYR A 170 2.38 -7.65 -1.57
C TYR A 170 3.87 -7.52 -1.82
N PHE A 171 4.65 -8.57 -1.56
CA PHE A 171 6.11 -8.53 -1.60
C PHE A 171 6.65 -7.95 -2.93
N PRO A 172 6.15 -8.35 -4.11
CA PRO A 172 6.61 -7.79 -5.39
C PRO A 172 6.52 -6.26 -5.45
N TYR A 173 5.52 -5.67 -4.80
CA TYR A 173 5.28 -4.23 -4.78
C TYR A 173 5.97 -3.49 -3.64
N LEU A 174 6.40 -4.18 -2.59
CA LEU A 174 7.00 -3.56 -1.40
C LEU A 174 8.53 -3.69 -1.39
N ALA A 175 9.05 -4.81 -1.88
CA ALA A 175 10.46 -5.11 -1.86
C ALA A 175 11.20 -4.40 -3.00
N LYS A 176 12.40 -3.88 -2.69
CA LYS A 176 13.32 -3.31 -3.70
C LYS A 176 14.11 -4.41 -4.43
N HIS A 177 14.15 -5.60 -3.84
CA HIS A 177 14.89 -6.76 -4.34
C HIS A 177 13.93 -7.83 -4.90
N ASP A 178 14.36 -8.59 -5.90
CA ASP A 178 13.59 -9.74 -6.40
C ASP A 178 13.46 -10.80 -5.28
N GLY A 179 12.53 -11.75 -5.46
CA GLY A 179 12.39 -12.90 -4.57
C GLY A 179 13.73 -13.59 -4.31
N GLU A 180 13.95 -13.99 -3.06
CA GLU A 180 15.19 -14.63 -2.65
C GLU A 180 15.22 -16.10 -3.10
N LEU A 181 16.29 -16.49 -3.78
CA LEU A 181 16.54 -17.87 -4.21
C LEU A 181 17.44 -18.57 -3.19
N GLY A 182 17.14 -19.83 -2.90
CA GLY A 182 17.97 -20.68 -2.07
C GLY A 182 19.18 -21.24 -2.80
N LYS A 183 20.00 -22.03 -2.09
CA LYS A 183 21.16 -22.77 -2.62
C LYS A 183 20.78 -23.68 -3.80
N ASN A 184 19.54 -24.14 -3.86
CA ASN A 184 18.97 -24.95 -4.93
C ASN A 184 18.47 -24.13 -6.14
N GLY A 185 18.69 -22.82 -6.17
CA GLY A 185 18.23 -21.93 -7.23
C GLY A 185 16.72 -21.67 -7.25
N LYS A 186 15.97 -22.10 -6.23
CA LYS A 186 14.51 -21.96 -6.14
C LYS A 186 14.10 -21.09 -4.93
N PRO A 187 12.99 -20.34 -5.01
CA PRO A 187 12.45 -19.64 -3.85
C PRO A 187 11.85 -20.63 -2.84
N ALA A 188 11.51 -20.12 -1.65
CA ALA A 188 10.71 -20.88 -0.69
C ALA A 188 9.36 -21.25 -1.33
N LYS A 189 9.01 -22.54 -1.31
CA LYS A 189 7.74 -23.03 -1.86
C LYS A 189 6.63 -22.70 -0.86
N LEU A 190 5.87 -21.66 -1.16
CA LEU A 190 4.74 -21.20 -0.36
C LEU A 190 3.48 -21.17 -1.24
N PRO A 191 2.32 -21.61 -0.73
CA PRO A 191 1.06 -21.48 -1.45
C PRO A 191 0.67 -20.00 -1.55
N LYS A 192 -0.20 -19.68 -2.52
CA LYS A 192 -0.86 -18.38 -2.57
C LYS A 192 -1.76 -18.25 -1.36
N ILE A 193 -1.51 -17.24 -0.55
CA ILE A 193 -2.43 -16.85 0.53
C ILE A 193 -3.62 -16.19 -0.15
N GLU A 194 -4.75 -16.87 -0.22
CA GLU A 194 -5.95 -16.38 -0.91
C GLU A 194 -6.79 -15.49 0.01
N TYR A 195 -6.93 -15.90 1.27
CA TYR A 195 -7.68 -15.20 2.32
C TYR A 195 -6.85 -15.07 3.61
N LEU A 196 -6.92 -13.90 4.24
CA LEU A 196 -6.38 -13.59 5.56
C LEU A 196 -7.53 -13.30 6.53
N ILE A 197 -7.71 -14.17 7.51
CA ILE A 197 -8.71 -14.02 8.58
C ILE A 197 -7.98 -13.60 9.84
N GLY A 198 -8.19 -12.35 10.27
CA GLY A 198 -7.55 -11.77 11.43
C GLY A 198 -8.34 -12.01 12.70
N LEU A 199 -7.66 -12.32 13.79
CA LEU A 199 -8.29 -12.40 15.12
C LEU A 199 -8.03 -11.14 15.94
N PHE A 200 -8.99 -10.76 16.78
CA PHE A 200 -8.78 -9.71 17.77
C PHE A 200 -7.73 -10.17 18.80
N CYS A 201 -6.82 -9.29 19.17
CA CYS A 201 -5.70 -9.63 20.04
C CYS A 201 -5.21 -8.44 20.87
N THR A 202 -5.29 -8.57 22.18
CA THR A 202 -4.68 -7.65 23.14
C THR A 202 -3.19 -7.99 23.31
N GLU A 203 -2.89 -9.23 23.67
CA GLU A 203 -1.54 -9.72 23.92
C GLU A 203 -1.43 -11.25 23.82
N LYS A 204 -0.21 -11.74 24.00
CA LYS A 204 0.13 -13.17 24.04
C LYS A 204 1.21 -13.42 25.08
N PHE A 205 1.19 -14.60 25.66
CA PHE A 205 2.05 -15.02 26.76
C PHE A 205 3.08 -16.04 26.31
N ARG A 206 4.15 -16.21 27.08
CA ARG A 206 5.06 -17.34 26.91
C ARG A 206 4.41 -18.59 27.49
N TYR A 207 4.51 -19.70 26.78
CA TYR A 207 3.87 -20.95 27.22
C TYR A 207 4.43 -21.43 28.57
N ASP A 208 5.75 -21.37 28.75
CA ASP A 208 6.39 -21.77 30.01
C ASP A 208 5.94 -20.90 31.19
N ASN A 209 5.88 -19.58 31.00
CA ASN A 209 5.37 -18.67 32.03
C ASN A 209 3.89 -18.93 32.34
N MET A 210 3.07 -19.23 31.32
CA MET A 210 1.68 -19.61 31.53
C MET A 210 1.56 -20.88 32.37
N LYS A 211 2.40 -21.90 32.10
CA LYS A 211 2.50 -23.11 32.93
C LYS A 211 2.90 -22.80 34.37
N GLU A 212 3.92 -21.96 34.57
CA GLU A 212 4.39 -21.58 35.90
C GLU A 212 3.32 -20.86 36.73
N VAL A 213 2.59 -19.91 36.13
CA VAL A 213 1.52 -19.17 36.82
C VAL A 213 0.35 -20.10 37.15
N LEU A 214 -0.05 -20.98 36.22
CA LEU A 214 -1.10 -21.97 36.49
C LEU A 214 -0.71 -22.92 37.63
N ALA A 215 0.53 -23.41 37.62
CA ALA A 215 1.04 -24.30 38.66
C ALA A 215 1.05 -23.63 40.05
N LYS A 216 1.38 -22.33 40.13
CA LYS A 216 1.29 -21.53 41.38
C LYS A 216 -0.13 -21.51 41.96
N HIS A 217 -1.15 -21.57 41.11
CA HIS A 217 -2.56 -21.60 41.50
C HIS A 217 -3.12 -23.04 41.60
N GLY A 218 -2.24 -24.04 41.65
CA GLY A 218 -2.61 -25.45 41.77
C GLY A 218 -3.38 -25.98 40.55
N ILE A 219 -3.15 -25.39 39.38
CA ILE A 219 -3.78 -25.78 38.12
C ILE A 219 -2.76 -26.52 37.26
N ASP A 220 -3.10 -27.76 36.93
CA ASP A 220 -2.42 -28.51 35.89
C ASP A 220 -3.02 -28.14 34.52
N ILE A 221 -2.19 -27.59 33.63
CA ILE A 221 -2.62 -27.13 32.29
C ILE A 221 -3.19 -28.28 31.45
N GLU A 222 -2.75 -29.52 31.68
CA GLU A 222 -3.22 -30.70 30.94
C GLU A 222 -4.68 -31.04 31.25
N LYS A 223 -5.18 -30.60 32.40
CA LYS A 223 -6.57 -30.80 32.86
C LYS A 223 -7.50 -29.64 32.47
N VAL A 224 -6.98 -28.61 31.81
CA VAL A 224 -7.79 -27.45 31.42
C VAL A 224 -8.63 -27.77 30.20
N GLU A 225 -9.93 -27.51 30.30
CA GLU A 225 -10.91 -27.74 29.24
C GLU A 225 -11.03 -26.53 28.30
N LYS A 226 -10.97 -25.32 28.88
CA LYS A 226 -11.14 -24.04 28.19
C LYS A 226 -10.39 -22.90 28.90
N PHE A 227 -9.82 -21.99 28.11
CA PHE A 227 -9.42 -20.66 28.55
C PHE A 227 -10.34 -19.60 27.96
N ASP A 228 -10.56 -18.52 28.70
CA ASP A 228 -11.23 -17.32 28.22
C ASP A 228 -10.62 -16.08 28.88
N ILE A 229 -10.77 -14.89 28.26
CA ILE A 229 -10.32 -13.63 28.84
C ILE A 229 -11.50 -12.67 28.94
N LYS A 230 -11.89 -12.33 30.17
CA LYS A 230 -12.95 -11.35 30.43
C LYS A 230 -12.48 -10.37 31.51
N LYS A 231 -12.66 -9.06 31.25
CA LYS A 231 -12.36 -7.96 32.20
C LYS A 231 -10.96 -8.02 32.85
N GLY A 232 -9.93 -8.37 32.06
CA GLY A 232 -8.54 -8.38 32.54
C GLY A 232 -8.15 -9.61 33.37
N LYS A 233 -8.97 -10.65 33.37
CA LYS A 233 -8.69 -11.94 34.03
C LYS A 233 -8.66 -13.07 33.02
N LEU A 234 -7.77 -14.03 33.23
CA LEU A 234 -7.80 -15.33 32.56
C LEU A 234 -8.77 -16.24 33.32
N LEU A 235 -9.81 -16.68 32.64
CA LEU A 235 -10.79 -17.65 33.13
C LEU A 235 -10.32 -19.05 32.71
N VAL A 236 -10.13 -19.93 33.69
CA VAL A 236 -9.66 -21.30 33.49
C VAL A 236 -10.76 -22.26 33.90
N TYR A 237 -11.24 -23.07 32.97
CA TYR A 237 -12.29 -24.04 33.19
C TYR A 237 -11.69 -25.44 33.33
N ILE A 238 -11.92 -26.09 34.47
CA ILE A 238 -11.40 -27.42 34.82
C ILE A 238 -12.51 -28.19 35.55
N ASN A 239 -12.88 -29.38 35.06
CA ASN A 239 -13.91 -30.23 35.68
C ASN A 239 -15.24 -29.49 35.91
N GLY A 240 -15.62 -28.58 35.01
CA GLY A 240 -16.81 -27.73 35.17
C GLY A 240 -16.67 -26.57 36.19
N GLU A 241 -15.57 -26.48 36.93
CA GLU A 241 -15.27 -25.33 37.81
C GLU A 241 -14.54 -24.23 37.06
N LYS A 242 -14.84 -22.98 37.42
CA LYS A 242 -14.21 -21.78 36.86
C LYS A 242 -13.26 -21.16 37.89
N LYS A 243 -11.97 -21.08 37.55
CA LYS A 243 -10.95 -20.31 38.29
C LYS A 243 -10.61 -19.02 37.55
N GLU A 244 -10.37 -17.94 38.29
CA GLU A 244 -9.98 -16.65 37.71
C GLU A 244 -8.58 -16.25 38.17
N ILE A 245 -7.73 -15.84 37.23
CA ILE A 245 -6.34 -15.40 37.47
C ILE A 245 -6.16 -14.01 36.90
N ASP A 246 -5.49 -13.10 37.62
CA ASP A 246 -5.23 -11.75 37.11
C ASP A 246 -4.21 -11.82 35.97
N LEU A 247 -4.50 -11.18 34.83
CA LEU A 247 -3.59 -11.15 33.68
C LEU A 247 -2.24 -10.50 34.01
N LYS A 248 -2.17 -9.65 35.05
CA LYS A 248 -0.92 -9.03 35.52
C LYS A 248 0.09 -10.04 36.07
N GLU A 249 -0.35 -11.23 36.46
CA GLU A 249 0.54 -12.30 36.92
C GLU A 249 1.32 -12.94 35.75
N PHE A 250 0.83 -12.79 34.52
CA PHE A 250 1.43 -13.35 33.32
C PHE A 250 2.39 -12.38 32.65
N GLU A 251 3.53 -12.90 32.22
CA GLU A 251 4.52 -12.15 31.46
C GLU A 251 4.07 -12.01 30.01
N ILE A 252 3.74 -10.78 29.62
CA ILE A 252 3.39 -10.47 28.23
C ILE A 252 4.63 -10.56 27.35
N CYS A 253 4.47 -11.09 26.13
CA CYS A 253 5.53 -11.04 25.12
C CYS A 253 6.01 -9.58 24.93
N PRO A 254 7.32 -9.26 25.08
CA PRO A 254 7.81 -7.89 25.02
C PRO A 254 7.38 -7.13 23.75
N GLY A 255 7.41 -7.80 22.59
CA GLY A 255 6.98 -7.21 21.32
C GLY A 255 5.49 -6.83 21.25
N CYS A 256 4.65 -7.28 22.18
CA CYS A 256 3.24 -6.85 22.31
C CYS A 256 3.12 -5.41 22.83
N LYS A 257 4.12 -4.93 23.58
CA LYS A 257 4.22 -3.52 23.99
C LYS A 257 4.47 -2.61 22.78
N MET A 258 5.20 -3.13 21.79
CA MET A 258 5.44 -2.44 20.50
C MET A 258 4.29 -2.62 19.48
N CYS A 259 3.16 -3.24 19.85
CA CYS A 259 2.05 -3.53 18.93
C CYS A 259 0.94 -2.49 19.01
N ARG A 260 0.60 -1.91 17.85
CA ARG A 260 -0.48 -0.92 17.70
C ARG A 260 -1.82 -1.53 17.29
N ASP A 261 -1.79 -2.77 16.81
CA ASP A 261 -2.92 -3.40 16.11
C ASP A 261 -3.69 -4.32 17.06
N PHE A 262 -4.99 -4.06 17.22
CA PHE A 262 -5.89 -4.84 18.05
C PHE A 262 -6.69 -5.85 17.22
N ASP A 263 -7.29 -5.36 16.15
CA ASP A 263 -8.36 -5.99 15.38
C ASP A 263 -7.90 -6.40 13.97
N ALA A 264 -6.60 -6.69 13.84
CA ALA A 264 -5.97 -7.18 12.61
C ALA A 264 -6.32 -6.33 11.38
N SER A 265 -6.02 -5.04 11.45
CA SER A 265 -6.35 -4.03 10.42
C SER A 265 -5.92 -4.31 8.97
N MET A 266 -5.14 -5.36 8.74
CA MET A 266 -4.61 -5.79 7.44
C MET A 266 -5.19 -7.13 6.95
N ALA A 267 -6.18 -7.69 7.66
CA ALA A 267 -6.90 -8.90 7.26
C ALA A 267 -7.95 -8.60 6.18
N ASP A 268 -8.46 -9.63 5.49
CA ASP A 268 -9.64 -9.51 4.63
C ASP A 268 -10.91 -9.40 5.46
N VAL A 269 -10.96 -10.19 6.54
CA VAL A 269 -11.98 -10.14 7.58
C VAL A 269 -11.30 -10.24 8.94
N SER A 270 -11.78 -9.45 9.90
CA SER A 270 -11.33 -9.52 11.30
C SER A 270 -12.45 -10.02 12.19
N VAL A 271 -12.17 -10.95 13.08
CA VAL A 271 -13.17 -11.61 13.92
C VAL A 271 -12.74 -11.61 15.39
N GLY A 272 -13.67 -11.33 16.30
CA GLY A 272 -13.46 -11.44 17.74
C GLY A 272 -14.73 -11.17 18.54
N CYS A 273 -14.71 -11.41 19.85
CA CYS A 273 -15.90 -11.30 20.72
C CYS A 273 -16.23 -9.90 21.20
N VAL A 274 -15.37 -8.90 20.97
CA VAL A 274 -15.56 -7.55 21.52
C VAL A 274 -16.48 -6.75 20.62
N GLY A 275 -17.51 -6.16 21.22
CA GLY A 275 -18.51 -5.36 20.52
C GLY A 275 -19.76 -6.14 20.10
N SER A 276 -19.79 -7.46 20.32
CA SER A 276 -20.92 -8.33 20.01
C SER A 276 -21.63 -8.83 21.28
N PRO A 277 -22.91 -9.24 21.18
CA PRO A 277 -23.60 -9.93 22.27
C PRO A 277 -22.91 -11.24 22.68
N ASP A 278 -23.13 -11.68 23.93
CA ASP A 278 -22.57 -12.96 24.42
C ASP A 278 -23.00 -14.13 23.49
N GLY A 279 -22.03 -14.92 23.05
CA GLY A 279 -22.24 -16.04 22.11
C GLY A 279 -22.19 -15.67 20.63
N TYR A 280 -22.00 -14.39 20.29
CA TYR A 280 -21.76 -13.90 18.92
C TYR A 280 -20.32 -13.40 18.78
N SER A 281 -19.83 -13.37 17.54
CA SER A 281 -18.58 -12.71 17.16
C SER A 281 -18.87 -11.41 16.42
N THR A 282 -18.11 -10.37 16.74
CA THR A 282 -17.91 -9.21 15.87
C THR A 282 -17.11 -9.62 14.65
N VAL A 283 -17.53 -9.11 13.49
CA VAL A 283 -16.94 -9.29 12.17
C VAL A 283 -16.69 -7.91 11.55
N ILE A 284 -15.44 -7.62 11.22
CA ILE A 284 -15.04 -6.41 10.47
C ILE A 284 -14.61 -6.84 9.08
N ILE A 285 -15.41 -6.52 8.07
CA ILE A 285 -15.08 -6.79 6.67
C ILE A 285 -14.21 -5.65 6.13
N ARG A 286 -13.06 -6.02 5.55
CA ARG A 286 -12.03 -5.05 5.14
C ARG A 286 -11.71 -5.01 3.67
N THR A 287 -11.86 -6.13 2.96
CA THR A 287 -11.60 -6.20 1.51
C THR A 287 -12.82 -6.72 0.78
N GLU A 288 -12.84 -6.60 -0.55
CA GLU A 288 -13.87 -7.19 -1.41
C GLU A 288 -13.98 -8.71 -1.19
N LYS A 289 -12.85 -9.41 -1.12
CA LYS A 289 -12.81 -10.85 -0.79
C LYS A 289 -13.42 -11.15 0.58
N GLY A 290 -13.24 -10.25 1.53
CA GLY A 290 -13.80 -10.41 2.86
C GLY A 290 -15.32 -10.40 2.89
N GLU A 291 -16.00 -9.87 1.87
CA GLU A 291 -17.47 -9.87 1.80
C GLU A 291 -18.06 -11.26 1.62
N GLU A 292 -17.29 -12.23 1.11
CA GLU A 292 -17.74 -13.62 0.96
C GLU A 292 -18.13 -14.28 2.29
N ILE A 293 -17.70 -13.73 3.44
CA ILE A 293 -18.13 -14.23 4.75
C ILE A 293 -19.65 -14.14 4.94
N LYS A 294 -20.33 -13.21 4.26
CA LYS A 294 -21.79 -13.07 4.27
C LYS A 294 -22.50 -14.31 3.70
N ASN A 295 -21.81 -15.10 2.88
CA ASN A 295 -22.36 -16.35 2.34
C ASN A 295 -22.23 -17.52 3.32
N ALA A 296 -21.40 -17.38 4.36
CA ALA A 296 -21.11 -18.44 5.33
C ALA A 296 -21.87 -18.26 6.65
N VAL A 297 -22.19 -17.02 7.04
CA VAL A 297 -22.80 -16.69 8.34
C VAL A 297 -23.77 -15.53 8.17
N GLU A 298 -24.93 -15.60 8.83
CA GLU A 298 -25.86 -14.48 8.93
C GLU A 298 -25.23 -13.35 9.76
N LEU A 299 -25.12 -12.17 9.15
CA LEU A 299 -24.51 -10.98 9.74
C LEU A 299 -25.56 -9.93 10.07
N LYS A 300 -25.47 -9.36 11.27
CA LYS A 300 -26.39 -8.37 11.82
C LYS A 300 -25.63 -7.09 12.17
N GLU A 301 -26.31 -5.96 12.05
CA GLU A 301 -25.80 -4.65 12.46
C GLU A 301 -26.05 -4.40 13.95
N GLY A 302 -25.36 -3.42 14.53
CA GLY A 302 -25.48 -3.05 15.95
C GLY A 302 -24.28 -3.48 16.80
N VAL A 303 -23.08 -3.52 16.21
CA VAL A 303 -21.82 -3.73 16.94
C VAL A 303 -21.54 -2.52 17.82
N ASP A 304 -21.16 -2.75 19.08
CA ASP A 304 -20.66 -1.71 19.98
C ASP A 304 -19.24 -1.27 19.54
N LEU A 305 -19.19 -0.21 18.74
CA LEU A 305 -17.96 0.39 18.23
C LEU A 305 -17.12 1.05 19.33
N GLU A 306 -17.75 1.53 20.40
CA GLU A 306 -17.05 2.18 21.51
C GLU A 306 -16.19 1.16 22.26
N ALA A 307 -16.70 -0.05 22.47
CA ALA A 307 -15.93 -1.15 23.06
C ALA A 307 -14.70 -1.53 22.22
N ILE A 308 -14.82 -1.56 20.89
CA ILE A 308 -13.71 -1.85 19.98
C ILE A 308 -12.68 -0.73 20.03
N GLU A 309 -13.12 0.52 19.93
CA GLU A 309 -12.24 1.68 19.92
C GLU A 309 -11.49 1.84 21.24
N LYS A 310 -12.15 1.53 22.37
CA LYS A 310 -11.49 1.49 23.68
C LYS A 310 -10.29 0.55 23.71
N LEU A 311 -10.38 -0.63 23.07
CA LEU A 311 -9.26 -1.58 23.02
C LEU A 311 -8.19 -1.17 22.00
N ARG A 312 -8.56 -0.54 20.87
CA ARG A 312 -7.61 0.10 19.95
C ARG A 312 -6.80 1.19 20.67
N GLN A 313 -7.45 2.07 21.42
CA GLN A 313 -6.81 3.13 22.19
C GLN A 313 -5.95 2.58 23.34
N MET A 314 -6.39 1.53 24.02
CA MET A 314 -5.57 0.84 25.02
C MET A 314 -4.23 0.37 24.42
N LYS A 315 -4.27 -0.23 23.22
CA LYS A 315 -3.07 -0.71 22.51
C LYS A 315 -2.16 0.46 22.10
N LEU A 316 -2.74 1.54 21.56
CA LEU A 316 -1.98 2.74 21.20
C LEU A 316 -1.35 3.41 22.42
N LYS A 317 -2.06 3.53 23.54
CA LYS A 317 -1.54 4.09 24.79
C LYS A 317 -0.38 3.26 25.34
N ARG A 318 -0.50 1.93 25.36
CA ARG A 318 0.58 1.02 25.75
C ARG A 318 1.80 1.17 24.84
N PHE A 319 1.58 1.28 23.54
CA PHE A 319 2.63 1.50 22.54
C PHE A 319 3.36 2.82 22.77
N LYS A 320 2.65 3.95 22.90
CA LYS A 320 3.25 5.26 23.14
C LYS A 320 4.09 5.26 24.42
N LYS A 321 3.57 4.67 25.50
CA LYS A 321 4.33 4.52 26.76
C LYS A 321 5.63 3.74 26.59
N GLU A 322 5.60 2.66 25.82
CA GLU A 322 6.82 1.87 25.55
C GLU A 322 7.82 2.61 24.66
N VAL A 323 7.35 3.39 23.68
CA VAL A 323 8.22 4.23 22.83
C VAL A 323 8.92 5.30 23.66
N GLU A 324 8.21 6.02 24.52
CA GLU A 324 8.80 7.03 25.40
C GLU A 324 9.80 6.42 26.39
N ARG A 325 9.44 5.31 27.06
CA ARG A 325 10.37 4.59 27.94
C ARG A 325 11.67 4.20 27.20
N ARG A 326 11.55 3.72 25.96
CA ARG A 326 12.73 3.37 25.14
C ARG A 326 13.54 4.60 24.76
N LYS A 327 12.89 5.72 24.44
CA LYS A 327 13.54 7.00 24.14
C LYS A 327 14.36 7.49 25.34
N GLU A 328 13.75 7.52 26.54
CA GLU A 328 14.38 7.92 27.80
C GLU A 328 15.58 7.03 28.14
N ASN A 329 15.46 5.72 27.93
CA ASN A 329 16.51 4.75 28.22
C ASN A 329 17.55 4.58 27.08
N ASN A 330 17.43 5.35 25.98
CA ASN A 330 18.25 5.19 24.78
C ASN A 330 18.26 3.75 24.22
N GLU A 331 17.11 3.08 24.30
CA GLU A 331 16.89 1.73 23.78
C GLU A 331 16.49 1.76 22.30
N TYR A 332 16.77 0.67 21.59
CA TYR A 332 16.46 0.58 20.16
C TYR A 332 14.94 0.65 19.89
N VAL A 333 14.59 1.46 18.89
CA VAL A 333 13.25 1.59 18.31
C VAL A 333 13.35 1.44 16.80
N SER A 334 12.52 0.57 16.23
CA SER A 334 12.59 0.28 14.79
C SER A 334 11.84 1.27 13.90
N PHE A 335 10.96 2.08 14.47
CA PHE A 335 10.10 3.05 13.76
C PHE A 335 9.30 2.45 12.61
N TYR A 336 8.95 1.16 12.71
CA TYR A 336 8.27 0.42 11.64
C TYR A 336 6.96 1.04 11.15
N TRP A 337 6.32 1.84 12.01
CA TRP A 337 5.04 2.49 11.75
C TRP A 337 5.16 3.76 10.90
N THR A 338 6.36 4.30 10.70
CA THR A 338 6.53 5.46 9.80
C THR A 338 6.12 5.12 8.36
N ALA A 339 6.13 3.83 7.99
CA ALA A 339 5.65 3.31 6.72
C ALA A 339 4.10 3.19 6.63
N ASP A 340 3.38 3.55 7.70
CA ASP A 340 1.92 3.72 7.69
C ASP A 340 1.50 5.04 7.00
N TYR A 341 2.46 5.92 6.68
CA TYR A 341 2.24 7.24 6.10
C TYR A 341 2.88 7.37 4.71
N GLY A 342 2.18 8.06 3.80
CA GLY A 342 2.69 8.41 2.48
C GLY A 342 3.80 9.45 2.55
N GLY A 343 4.71 9.46 1.58
CA GLY A 343 5.73 10.51 1.49
C GLY A 343 6.87 10.41 2.51
N VAL A 344 6.90 9.39 3.37
CA VAL A 344 7.93 9.21 4.39
C VAL A 344 9.02 8.26 3.91
N GLY A 345 10.30 8.66 4.06
CA GLY A 345 11.42 7.80 3.73
C GLY A 345 12.60 7.94 4.69
N LYS A 346 13.27 6.81 4.95
CA LYS A 346 14.48 6.77 5.80
C LYS A 346 15.72 7.12 4.99
N ARG A 347 16.57 7.97 5.55
CA ARG A 347 17.85 8.42 4.99
C ARG A 347 19.01 7.56 5.50
N ALA A 348 20.16 7.65 4.81
CA ALA A 348 21.35 6.87 5.14
C ALA A 348 21.94 7.23 6.52
N ASP A 349 21.76 8.48 6.96
CA ASP A 349 22.16 8.98 8.29
C ASP A 349 21.21 8.54 9.42
N GLY A 350 20.18 7.73 9.11
CA GLY A 350 19.22 7.24 10.09
C GLY A 350 18.02 8.17 10.34
N THR A 351 18.08 9.42 9.88
CA THR A 351 16.94 10.37 9.93
C THR A 351 15.90 10.06 8.85
N TYR A 352 14.79 10.77 8.88
CA TYR A 352 13.71 10.66 7.92
C TYR A 352 13.58 11.95 7.10
N PHE A 353 12.98 11.79 5.93
CA PHE A 353 12.35 12.90 5.22
C PHE A 353 10.85 12.67 5.11
N ILE A 354 10.10 13.76 5.10
CA ILE A 354 8.65 13.79 4.90
C ILE A 354 8.37 14.64 3.68
N ARG A 355 7.79 14.04 2.65
CA ARG A 355 7.38 14.74 1.42
C ARG A 355 5.92 15.13 1.51
N ILE A 356 5.69 16.43 1.45
CA ILE A 356 4.37 17.02 1.24
C ILE A 356 4.05 16.87 -0.24
N ARG A 357 2.90 16.28 -0.59
CA ARG A 357 2.49 16.13 -1.98
C ARG A 357 2.34 17.52 -2.61
N ALA A 358 2.81 17.68 -3.84
CA ALA A 358 2.74 18.97 -4.53
C ALA A 358 1.28 19.40 -4.70
N LYS A 359 0.99 20.69 -4.44
CA LYS A 359 -0.30 21.28 -4.81
C LYS A 359 -0.44 21.30 -6.35
N PRO A 360 -1.66 21.33 -6.90
CA PRO A 360 -1.87 21.35 -8.34
C PRO A 360 -1.03 22.43 -9.03
N ALA A 361 -0.25 22.02 -10.04
CA ALA A 361 0.71 22.86 -10.76
C ALA A 361 1.79 23.57 -9.90
N GLY A 362 1.95 23.19 -8.62
CA GLY A 362 2.93 23.78 -7.71
C GLY A 362 2.55 25.16 -7.16
N TRP A 363 1.26 25.51 -7.17
CA TRP A 363 0.77 26.76 -6.57
C TRP A 363 0.50 26.57 -5.07
N TYR A 364 1.17 27.36 -4.24
CA TYR A 364 0.99 27.37 -2.78
C TYR A 364 0.53 28.75 -2.33
N THR A 365 -0.34 28.79 -1.33
CA THR A 365 -0.69 30.06 -0.66
C THR A 365 0.41 30.50 0.31
N VAL A 366 0.39 31.77 0.70
CA VAL A 366 1.34 32.30 1.71
C VAL A 366 1.14 31.59 3.04
N GLU A 367 -0.10 31.32 3.42
CA GLU A 367 -0.48 30.61 4.64
C GLU A 367 0.08 29.18 4.61
N GLU A 368 -0.10 28.44 3.52
CA GLU A 368 0.45 27.08 3.38
C GLU A 368 1.98 27.06 3.53
N ILE A 369 2.68 28.05 2.98
CA ILE A 369 4.15 28.16 3.13
C ILE A 369 4.53 28.49 4.58
N LYS A 370 3.80 29.39 5.25
CA LYS A 370 4.03 29.70 6.67
C LYS A 370 3.86 28.46 7.54
N GLU A 371 2.82 27.67 7.30
CA GLU A 371 2.59 26.42 8.05
C GLU A 371 3.73 25.41 7.86
N ILE A 372 4.29 25.31 6.65
CA ILE A 372 5.47 24.47 6.38
C ILE A 372 6.70 25.00 7.12
N LEU A 373 6.89 26.32 7.16
CA LEU A 373 8.00 26.97 7.88
C LEU A 373 7.90 26.74 9.39
N ASP A 374 6.72 26.97 9.98
CA ASP A 374 6.50 26.80 11.42
C ASP A 374 6.79 25.36 11.87
N ILE A 375 6.34 24.37 11.08
CA ILE A 375 6.65 22.95 11.34
C ILE A 375 8.15 22.68 11.15
N ALA A 376 8.76 23.23 10.10
CA ALA A 376 10.19 23.05 9.87
C ALA A 376 11.03 23.63 11.01
N GLU A 377 10.68 24.80 11.54
CA GLU A 377 11.35 25.41 12.69
C GLU A 377 11.15 24.60 13.96
N LYS A 378 9.90 24.22 14.26
CA LYS A 378 9.53 23.42 15.45
C LYS A 378 10.32 22.12 15.56
N TYR A 379 10.59 21.46 14.43
CA TYR A 379 11.30 20.18 14.38
C TYR A 379 12.74 20.28 13.84
N ASN A 380 13.28 21.49 13.70
CA ASN A 380 14.63 21.77 13.18
C ASN A 380 14.91 21.05 11.83
N ALA A 381 13.91 21.06 10.95
CA ALA A 381 13.94 20.40 9.67
C ALA A 381 14.59 21.29 8.59
N LYS A 382 15.27 20.66 7.64
CA LYS A 382 15.70 21.33 6.41
C LYS A 382 14.66 21.19 5.33
N ILE A 383 14.34 22.28 4.65
CA ILE A 383 13.38 22.27 3.53
C ILE A 383 14.13 22.04 2.22
N LYS A 384 13.62 21.11 1.40
CA LYS A 384 14.03 20.93 0.01
C LYS A 384 12.81 20.98 -0.90
N ILE A 385 12.90 21.77 -1.96
CA ILE A 385 11.88 21.81 -3.02
C ILE A 385 12.27 20.79 -4.11
N THR A 386 11.32 19.96 -4.52
CA THR A 386 11.52 18.92 -5.54
C THR A 386 11.33 19.43 -6.97
N ASP A 387 11.79 18.65 -7.95
CA ASP A 387 11.59 18.89 -9.38
C ASP A 387 10.11 18.89 -9.83
N ARG A 388 9.19 18.51 -8.94
CA ARG A 388 7.75 18.49 -9.16
C ARG A 388 6.98 19.46 -8.27
N GLY A 389 7.67 20.43 -7.67
CA GLY A 389 7.06 21.47 -6.85
C GLY A 389 6.64 21.04 -5.44
N ALA A 390 6.90 19.80 -5.02
CA ALA A 390 6.67 19.36 -3.65
C ALA A 390 7.73 19.89 -2.69
N TYR A 391 7.33 20.17 -1.44
CA TYR A 391 8.22 20.48 -0.32
C TYR A 391 8.56 19.20 0.46
N GLU A 392 9.83 19.04 0.82
CA GLU A 392 10.32 17.94 1.67
C GLU A 392 10.95 18.50 2.94
N LEU A 393 10.55 17.99 4.09
CA LEU A 393 11.19 18.21 5.38
C LEU A 393 12.24 17.12 5.60
N HIS A 394 13.50 17.49 5.84
CA HIS A 394 14.63 16.58 6.00
C HIS A 394 15.25 16.70 7.39
N GLY A 395 15.87 15.61 7.85
CA GLY A 395 16.57 15.57 9.14
C GLY A 395 15.65 15.21 10.31
N ILE A 396 14.48 14.66 10.02
CA ILE A 396 13.45 14.36 11.01
C ILE A 396 13.83 13.12 11.82
N SER A 397 13.69 13.18 13.13
CA SER A 397 13.83 12.02 14.01
C SER A 397 12.67 11.05 13.80
N GLY A 398 12.93 9.74 13.87
CA GLY A 398 11.88 8.72 13.77
C GLY A 398 10.77 8.86 14.81
N PHE A 399 11.07 9.47 15.96
CA PHE A 399 10.10 9.76 17.02
C PHE A 399 9.06 10.81 16.60
N ASP A 400 9.46 11.78 15.77
CA ASP A 400 8.66 12.96 15.46
C ASP A 400 7.86 12.81 14.17
N VAL A 401 8.15 11.76 13.37
CA VAL A 401 7.54 11.57 12.04
C VAL A 401 6.01 11.54 12.08
N GLU A 402 5.44 10.75 13.00
CA GLU A 402 3.99 10.59 13.08
C GLU A 402 3.31 11.91 13.44
N ASP A 403 3.82 12.61 14.45
CA ASP A 403 3.27 13.89 14.91
C ASP A 403 3.32 14.95 13.79
N ILE A 404 4.45 15.05 13.07
CA ILE A 404 4.58 15.98 11.93
C ILE A 404 3.58 15.64 10.82
N VAL A 405 3.42 14.35 10.47
CA VAL A 405 2.49 13.95 9.41
C VAL A 405 1.05 14.27 9.81
N LEU A 406 0.67 14.03 11.07
CA LEU A 406 -0.67 14.36 11.57
C LEU A 406 -0.93 15.87 11.54
N GLU A 407 0.03 16.68 12.03
CA GLU A 407 -0.08 18.14 12.02
C GLU A 407 -0.17 18.71 10.59
N LEU A 408 0.61 18.19 9.65
CA LEU A 408 0.53 18.57 8.24
C LEU A 408 -0.85 18.23 7.63
N ASN A 409 -1.38 17.04 7.93
CA ASN A 409 -2.67 16.61 7.41
C ASN A 409 -3.83 17.47 7.97
N GLU A 410 -3.79 17.83 9.24
CA GLU A 410 -4.77 18.74 9.88
C GLU A 410 -4.83 20.11 9.17
N LYS A 411 -3.70 20.58 8.66
CA LYS A 411 -3.56 21.84 7.91
C LYS A 411 -3.83 21.69 6.39
N GLY A 412 -4.28 20.52 5.93
CA GLY A 412 -4.55 20.27 4.51
C GLY A 412 -3.28 20.12 3.63
N LEU A 413 -2.13 19.89 4.25
CA LEU A 413 -0.84 19.65 3.60
C LEU A 413 -0.55 18.15 3.57
N ILE A 414 -1.28 17.43 2.71
CA ILE A 414 -1.19 15.97 2.64
C ILE A 414 0.22 15.47 2.28
N THR A 415 0.67 14.43 2.97
CA THR A 415 1.96 13.76 2.69
C THR A 415 1.79 12.67 1.65
N GLY A 416 2.79 12.46 0.78
CA GLY A 416 2.60 11.53 -0.32
C GLY A 416 3.61 11.57 -1.46
N SER A 417 3.19 11.07 -2.62
CA SER A 417 3.98 11.10 -3.86
C SER A 417 5.34 10.39 -3.72
N GLU A 418 5.36 9.24 -3.04
CA GLU A 418 6.48 8.32 -2.82
C GLU A 418 6.07 6.89 -3.23
N GLY A 419 7.00 6.04 -3.67
CA GLY A 419 6.71 4.63 -3.95
C GLY A 419 6.14 4.32 -5.35
N PRO A 420 5.63 3.08 -5.52
CA PRO A 420 5.08 2.54 -6.75
C PRO A 420 3.61 2.97 -6.92
N LEU A 421 3.40 4.23 -7.24
CA LEU A 421 2.09 4.87 -7.42
C LEU A 421 2.19 6.07 -8.38
N VAL A 422 1.04 6.63 -8.73
CA VAL A 422 0.93 7.89 -9.46
C VAL A 422 1.42 9.06 -8.60
N ARG A 423 2.54 9.65 -9.04
CA ARG A 423 3.19 10.79 -8.41
C ARG A 423 2.42 12.08 -8.71
N ALA A 424 2.59 13.08 -7.85
CA ALA A 424 2.00 14.42 -8.02
C ALA A 424 2.22 14.93 -9.45
N THR A 425 1.17 15.41 -10.09
CA THR A 425 1.18 15.87 -11.48
C THR A 425 1.98 17.16 -11.62
N LEU A 426 2.87 17.21 -12.62
CA LEU A 426 3.71 18.37 -12.89
C LEU A 426 3.06 19.19 -13.99
N ALA A 427 2.89 20.49 -13.79
CA ALA A 427 2.32 21.36 -14.81
C ALA A 427 3.11 22.66 -14.93
N CYS A 428 3.07 23.28 -16.12
CA CYS A 428 3.52 24.66 -16.29
C CYS A 428 2.41 25.65 -15.86
N PRO A 429 2.62 26.98 -15.93
CA PRO A 429 1.63 27.96 -15.47
C PRO A 429 0.28 27.99 -16.24
N GLY A 430 0.24 27.49 -17.48
CA GLY A 430 -0.99 27.36 -18.27
C GLY A 430 -1.59 28.67 -18.78
N ALA A 431 -2.74 28.58 -19.47
CA ALA A 431 -3.42 29.73 -20.06
C ALA A 431 -3.89 30.78 -19.02
N GLY A 432 -4.17 30.37 -17.78
CA GLY A 432 -4.52 31.29 -16.69
C GLY A 432 -3.40 32.23 -16.25
N ASN A 433 -2.12 31.87 -16.50
CA ASN A 433 -0.95 32.63 -16.02
C ASN A 433 0.12 32.90 -17.07
N CYS A 434 0.00 32.31 -18.28
CA CYS A 434 0.97 32.43 -19.36
C CYS A 434 0.29 32.84 -20.65
N SER A 435 0.79 33.92 -21.27
CA SER A 435 0.27 34.47 -22.53
C SER A 435 0.38 33.52 -23.74
N SER A 436 1.18 32.46 -23.62
CA SER A 436 1.34 31.40 -24.63
C SER A 436 0.52 30.14 -24.33
N GLY A 437 -0.15 30.06 -23.18
CA GLY A 437 -0.94 28.89 -22.82
C GLY A 437 -2.17 28.75 -23.72
N LEU A 438 -2.41 27.54 -24.22
CA LEU A 438 -3.59 27.17 -24.99
C LEU A 438 -4.66 26.47 -24.13
N ILE A 439 -4.24 25.87 -23.01
CA ILE A 439 -5.12 25.17 -22.05
C ILE A 439 -4.83 25.63 -20.62
N ASP A 440 -5.84 25.57 -19.75
CA ASP A 440 -5.65 25.73 -18.31
C ASP A 440 -5.02 24.46 -17.73
N THR A 441 -3.73 24.54 -17.42
CA THR A 441 -2.99 23.41 -16.86
C THR A 441 -3.20 23.24 -15.36
N THR A 442 -3.61 24.29 -14.65
CA THR A 442 -3.85 24.22 -13.20
C THR A 442 -5.16 23.47 -12.94
N GLU A 443 -6.23 23.82 -13.65
CA GLU A 443 -7.51 23.11 -13.59
C GLU A 443 -7.34 21.65 -14.04
N PHE A 444 -6.66 21.41 -15.17
CA PHE A 444 -6.45 20.05 -15.65
C PHE A 444 -5.57 19.23 -14.68
N CYS A 445 -4.55 19.84 -14.07
CA CYS A 445 -3.78 19.19 -13.02
C CYS A 445 -4.66 18.79 -11.83
N LYS A 446 -5.60 19.65 -11.41
CA LYS A 446 -6.54 19.32 -10.33
C LYS A 446 -7.42 18.13 -10.69
N ILE A 447 -7.99 18.12 -11.91
CA ILE A 447 -8.82 17.00 -12.40
C ILE A 447 -8.04 15.68 -12.39
N ILE A 448 -6.79 15.68 -12.87
CA ILE A 448 -5.93 14.48 -12.85
C ILE A 448 -5.60 14.05 -11.42
N GLU A 449 -5.32 14.99 -10.52
CA GLU A 449 -5.07 14.68 -9.11
C GLU A 449 -6.31 14.09 -8.43
N ASP A 450 -7.51 14.63 -8.68
CA ASP A 450 -8.75 14.11 -8.10
C ASP A 450 -9.05 12.67 -8.54
N ASN A 451 -8.69 12.30 -9.77
CA ASN A 451 -8.91 10.96 -10.32
C ASN A 451 -7.80 9.96 -9.99
N PHE A 452 -6.54 10.40 -9.95
CA PHE A 452 -5.39 9.49 -9.96
C PHE A 452 -4.42 9.69 -8.80
N LYS A 453 -4.65 10.62 -7.87
CA LYS A 453 -3.73 10.82 -6.73
C LYS A 453 -3.49 9.50 -6.00
N GLU A 454 -2.20 9.15 -5.91
CA GLU A 454 -1.74 7.99 -5.14
C GLU A 454 -2.27 6.64 -5.62
N ARG A 455 -2.93 6.62 -6.79
CA ARG A 455 -3.35 5.38 -7.43
C ARG A 455 -2.14 4.46 -7.55
N PRO A 456 -2.24 3.21 -7.10
CA PRO A 456 -1.14 2.26 -7.19
C PRO A 456 -0.78 1.98 -8.65
N ALA A 457 0.51 1.73 -8.88
CA ALA A 457 1.04 1.33 -10.17
C ALA A 457 2.19 0.32 -9.95
N PRO A 458 2.67 -0.42 -10.96
CA PRO A 458 3.76 -1.39 -10.78
C PRO A 458 5.04 -0.73 -10.26
N TYR A 459 5.30 0.51 -10.67
CA TYR A 459 6.35 1.36 -10.11
C TYR A 459 5.91 2.84 -10.16
N LYS A 460 6.83 3.80 -9.97
CA LYS A 460 6.50 5.22 -10.03
C LYS A 460 5.94 5.60 -11.41
N PHE A 461 4.79 6.24 -11.43
CA PHE A 461 4.10 6.73 -12.63
C PHE A 461 3.99 8.25 -12.57
N LYS A 462 4.51 8.94 -13.59
CA LYS A 462 4.60 10.41 -13.63
C LYS A 462 3.76 10.97 -14.76
N ILE A 463 2.95 11.98 -14.45
CA ILE A 463 2.10 12.69 -15.41
C ILE A 463 2.59 14.14 -15.53
N ALA A 464 2.76 14.68 -16.73
CA ALA A 464 3.17 16.07 -16.90
C ALA A 464 2.35 16.82 -17.96
N ILE A 465 2.00 18.07 -17.68
CA ILE A 465 1.10 18.89 -18.51
C ILE A 465 1.80 20.19 -18.93
N SER A 466 1.88 20.43 -20.22
CA SER A 466 2.28 21.72 -20.80
C SER A 466 1.09 22.40 -21.46
N GLY A 467 0.92 23.70 -21.19
CA GLY A 467 -0.20 24.46 -21.72
C GLY A 467 -0.15 24.67 -23.23
N CYS A 468 1.00 24.45 -23.87
CA CYS A 468 1.20 24.65 -25.29
C CYS A 468 2.39 23.82 -25.82
N PRO A 469 2.65 23.83 -27.14
CA PRO A 469 3.73 23.07 -27.75
C PRO A 469 5.16 23.52 -27.39
N ASN A 470 5.33 24.61 -26.64
CA ASN A 470 6.64 24.98 -26.07
C ASN A 470 7.15 23.95 -25.04
N LYS A 471 6.26 23.13 -24.46
CA LYS A 471 6.64 21.95 -23.66
C LYS A 471 7.55 22.27 -22.46
N CYS A 472 7.26 23.35 -21.72
CA CYS A 472 8.14 23.83 -20.63
C CYS A 472 8.45 22.78 -19.54
N VAL A 473 7.56 21.81 -19.30
CA VAL A 473 7.79 20.71 -18.34
C VAL A 473 8.25 19.41 -18.98
N ARG A 474 8.61 19.46 -20.28
CA ARG A 474 9.09 18.34 -21.10
C ARG A 474 8.16 17.11 -20.99
N PRO A 475 6.86 17.25 -21.35
CA PRO A 475 5.86 16.20 -21.16
C PRO A 475 6.26 14.87 -21.82
N GLN A 476 6.99 14.91 -22.92
CA GLN A 476 7.39 13.75 -23.70
C GLN A 476 8.31 12.75 -22.98
N VAL A 477 8.89 13.12 -21.83
CA VAL A 477 9.79 12.24 -21.04
C VAL A 477 9.19 11.80 -19.69
N HIS A 478 7.86 11.91 -19.54
CA HIS A 478 7.11 11.35 -18.40
C HIS A 478 6.26 10.16 -18.86
N ASP A 479 5.81 9.32 -17.93
CA ASP A 479 5.05 8.11 -18.27
C ASP A 479 3.77 8.48 -19.06
N ILE A 480 3.14 9.60 -18.68
CA ILE A 480 2.16 10.34 -19.50
C ILE A 480 2.58 11.80 -19.61
N GLY A 481 2.63 12.31 -20.83
CA GLY A 481 2.85 13.71 -21.14
C GLY A 481 1.67 14.31 -21.87
N ILE A 482 1.28 15.55 -21.57
CA ILE A 482 0.16 16.24 -22.21
C ILE A 482 0.65 17.61 -22.67
N ALA A 483 0.31 18.01 -23.89
CA ALA A 483 0.54 19.35 -24.40
C ALA A 483 -0.69 19.89 -25.13
N GLY A 484 -1.16 21.08 -24.77
CA GLY A 484 -2.23 21.75 -25.53
C GLY A 484 -1.77 22.07 -26.96
N ILE A 485 -2.66 21.87 -27.93
CA ILE A 485 -2.41 22.12 -29.36
C ILE A 485 -3.58 22.89 -29.98
N LYS A 486 -3.27 23.78 -30.94
CA LYS A 486 -4.21 24.52 -31.78
C LYS A 486 -3.61 24.71 -33.17
N PHE A 487 -4.12 23.96 -34.14
CA PHE A 487 -3.70 23.99 -35.53
C PHE A 487 -4.51 25.03 -36.33
N PRO A 488 -3.85 25.84 -37.18
CA PRO A 488 -4.52 26.83 -38.01
C PRO A 488 -5.08 26.27 -39.32
N ALA A 489 -6.18 26.84 -39.79
CA ALA A 489 -6.59 26.86 -41.20
C ALA A 489 -6.54 28.31 -41.72
N VAL A 490 -6.63 28.49 -43.03
CA VAL A 490 -6.78 29.80 -43.66
C VAL A 490 -8.20 29.92 -44.21
N ASP A 491 -8.83 31.06 -43.96
CA ASP A 491 -10.04 31.53 -44.63
C ASP A 491 -9.57 32.32 -45.87
N GLU A 492 -9.78 31.74 -47.05
CA GLU A 492 -9.27 32.30 -48.31
C GLU A 492 -9.94 33.63 -48.69
N GLU A 493 -11.17 33.88 -48.23
CA GLU A 493 -11.90 35.12 -48.54
C GLU A 493 -11.37 36.30 -47.73
N LYS A 494 -10.84 36.04 -46.53
CA LYS A 494 -10.30 37.07 -45.63
C LYS A 494 -8.79 37.26 -45.76
N CYS A 495 -8.09 36.26 -46.29
CA CYS A 495 -6.64 36.33 -46.44
C CYS A 495 -6.29 37.29 -47.59
N ASN A 496 -5.29 38.14 -47.36
CA ASN A 496 -4.76 39.03 -48.40
C ASN A 496 -3.24 38.87 -48.59
N GLY A 497 -2.65 37.79 -48.06
CA GLY A 497 -1.23 37.52 -48.21
C GLY A 497 -0.29 38.45 -47.45
N CYS A 498 -0.74 39.21 -46.44
CA CYS A 498 0.13 40.17 -45.70
C CYS A 498 1.36 39.56 -44.98
N GLY A 499 1.44 38.23 -44.86
CA GLY A 499 2.62 37.53 -44.32
C GLY A 499 2.81 37.58 -42.80
N ARG A 500 1.98 38.31 -42.04
CA ARG A 500 2.10 38.40 -40.57
C ARG A 500 2.10 37.04 -39.87
N CYS A 501 1.33 36.09 -40.39
CA CYS A 501 1.27 34.73 -39.86
C CYS A 501 2.59 33.94 -40.07
N ALA A 502 3.33 34.22 -41.16
CA ALA A 502 4.65 33.64 -41.42
C ALA A 502 5.71 34.21 -40.47
N GLU A 503 5.72 35.53 -40.25
CA GLU A 503 6.69 36.21 -39.36
C GLU A 503 6.67 35.67 -37.92
N VAL A 504 5.49 35.36 -37.40
CA VAL A 504 5.34 34.81 -36.04
C VAL A 504 5.62 33.31 -35.96
N CYS A 505 5.72 32.62 -37.09
CA CYS A 505 5.90 31.17 -37.16
C CYS A 505 7.37 30.77 -36.96
N LYS A 506 7.75 30.49 -35.71
CA LYS A 506 9.14 30.13 -35.34
C LYS A 506 9.61 28.76 -35.81
N VAL A 507 8.70 27.93 -36.34
CA VAL A 507 9.02 26.64 -36.95
C VAL A 507 8.93 26.70 -38.48
N GLU A 508 8.72 27.88 -39.06
CA GLU A 508 8.70 28.08 -40.52
C GLU A 508 7.69 27.18 -41.25
N ALA A 509 6.57 26.88 -40.60
CA ALA A 509 5.51 26.04 -41.14
C ALA A 509 4.54 26.78 -42.07
N ILE A 510 4.72 28.09 -42.28
CA ILE A 510 3.78 28.92 -43.02
C ILE A 510 4.50 29.57 -44.21
N ASP A 511 3.91 29.39 -45.39
CA ASP A 511 4.34 30.00 -46.64
C ASP A 511 3.24 30.94 -47.16
N VAL A 512 3.62 31.98 -47.90
CA VAL A 512 2.70 33.01 -48.40
C VAL A 512 2.86 33.07 -49.92
N ARG A 513 1.77 32.88 -50.66
CA ARG A 513 1.81 32.89 -52.12
C ARG A 513 0.66 33.72 -52.66
N GLY A 514 1.00 34.82 -53.33
CA GLY A 514 0.02 35.79 -53.81
C GLY A 514 -0.81 36.34 -52.64
N GLU A 515 -2.13 36.20 -52.75
CA GLU A 515 -3.09 36.79 -51.81
C GLU A 515 -3.47 35.85 -50.66
N THR A 516 -2.87 34.66 -50.56
CA THR A 516 -3.21 33.71 -49.50
C THR A 516 -1.97 33.11 -48.81
N SER A 517 -2.21 32.44 -47.68
CA SER A 517 -1.15 31.82 -46.87
C SER A 517 -1.46 30.36 -46.58
N TYR A 518 -0.44 29.51 -46.66
CA TYR A 518 -0.55 28.06 -46.54
C TYR A 518 0.13 27.56 -45.27
N THR A 519 -0.33 26.42 -44.75
CA THR A 519 0.29 25.76 -43.59
C THR A 519 0.84 24.40 -44.01
N ASN A 520 2.13 24.17 -43.80
CA ASN A 520 2.73 22.84 -43.85
C ASN A 520 2.48 22.11 -42.51
N TYR A 521 1.49 21.23 -42.50
CA TYR A 521 1.10 20.49 -41.30
C TYR A 521 2.15 19.46 -40.84
N ASN A 522 3.13 19.09 -41.67
CA ASN A 522 4.24 18.21 -41.26
C ASN A 522 5.27 18.94 -40.40
N VAL A 523 5.31 20.27 -40.46
CA VAL A 523 6.24 21.12 -39.70
C VAL A 523 5.51 21.87 -38.58
N CYS A 524 4.23 22.21 -38.79
CA CYS A 524 3.43 22.92 -37.81
C CYS A 524 3.33 22.13 -36.49
N ILE A 525 3.69 22.77 -35.38
CA ILE A 525 3.58 22.17 -34.05
C ILE A 525 2.25 22.48 -33.33
N GLY A 526 1.32 23.18 -34.01
CA GLY A 526 0.03 23.54 -33.43
C GLY A 526 0.11 24.58 -32.30
N CYS A 527 1.00 25.58 -32.39
CA CYS A 527 1.15 26.58 -31.32
C CYS A 527 0.09 27.70 -31.33
N GLY A 528 -0.74 27.79 -32.37
CA GLY A 528 -1.80 28.80 -32.50
C GLY A 528 -1.33 30.27 -32.64
N LYS A 529 -0.03 30.58 -32.60
CA LYS A 529 0.47 31.97 -32.65
C LYS A 529 0.03 32.74 -33.89
N CYS A 530 -0.01 32.08 -35.04
CA CYS A 530 -0.44 32.67 -36.31
C CYS A 530 -1.93 33.05 -36.34
N ILE A 531 -2.77 32.35 -35.57
CA ILE A 531 -4.21 32.66 -35.42
C ILE A 531 -4.34 33.98 -34.67
N LYS A 532 -3.72 34.08 -33.49
CA LYS A 532 -3.74 35.29 -32.65
C LYS A 532 -3.12 36.51 -33.33
N ALA A 533 -2.13 36.31 -34.21
CA ALA A 533 -1.41 37.39 -34.87
C ALA A 533 -2.05 37.86 -36.18
N CYS A 534 -3.08 37.19 -36.70
CA CYS A 534 -3.66 37.52 -38.00
C CYS A 534 -4.50 38.81 -37.92
N PRO A 535 -4.10 39.90 -38.59
CA PRO A 535 -4.81 41.18 -38.50
C PRO A 535 -6.18 41.16 -39.20
N ASN A 536 -6.35 40.26 -40.18
CA ASN A 536 -7.60 40.14 -40.95
C ASN A 536 -8.52 39.03 -40.43
N GLU A 537 -8.16 38.39 -39.31
CA GLU A 537 -8.88 37.23 -38.77
C GLU A 537 -9.02 36.05 -39.77
N ALA A 538 -8.17 36.02 -40.80
CA ALA A 538 -8.14 35.00 -41.85
C ALA A 538 -7.52 33.67 -41.38
N ARG A 539 -6.87 33.63 -40.22
CA ARG A 539 -6.34 32.40 -39.65
C ARG A 539 -7.30 31.88 -38.59
N VAL A 540 -8.04 30.82 -38.91
CA VAL A 540 -9.05 30.22 -38.04
C VAL A 540 -8.54 28.93 -37.40
N VAL A 541 -9.24 28.43 -36.39
CA VAL A 541 -8.91 27.15 -35.75
C VAL A 541 -9.38 26.02 -36.65
N LYS A 542 -8.45 25.18 -37.12
CA LYS A 542 -8.77 23.95 -37.84
C LYS A 542 -9.09 22.81 -36.87
N GLU A 543 -8.26 22.67 -35.86
CA GLU A 543 -8.26 21.57 -34.90
C GLU A 543 -7.59 22.05 -33.61
N GLU A 544 -8.18 21.73 -32.47
CA GLU A 544 -7.61 21.99 -31.15
C GLU A 544 -7.84 20.79 -30.24
N GLY A 545 -7.02 20.69 -29.19
CA GLY A 545 -7.07 19.56 -28.26
C GLY A 545 -5.73 19.34 -27.59
N PHE A 546 -5.35 18.07 -27.47
CA PHE A 546 -4.16 17.64 -26.74
C PHE A 546 -3.28 16.75 -27.60
N MET A 547 -1.97 17.03 -27.57
CA MET A 547 -0.95 16.07 -27.95
C MET A 547 -0.50 15.32 -26.70
N VAL A 548 -0.83 14.03 -26.62
CA VAL A 548 -0.52 13.16 -25.48
C VAL A 548 0.63 12.22 -25.83
N TYR A 549 1.57 12.04 -24.92
CA TYR A 549 2.75 11.19 -25.04
C TYR A 549 2.63 10.05 -24.03
N VAL A 550 2.83 8.81 -24.47
CA VAL A 550 2.74 7.62 -23.61
C VAL A 550 4.08 6.89 -23.58
N GLY A 551 4.55 6.54 -22.38
CA GLY A 551 5.74 5.72 -22.20
C GLY A 551 7.07 6.48 -22.15
N GLY A 552 7.05 7.79 -21.92
CA GLY A 552 8.27 8.55 -21.70
C GLY A 552 8.93 8.23 -20.36
N LYS A 553 10.26 8.37 -20.27
CA LYS A 553 10.97 8.35 -18.98
C LYS A 553 12.26 9.17 -19.01
N THR A 554 12.62 9.67 -17.83
CA THR A 554 13.97 10.15 -17.50
C THR A 554 14.61 9.29 -16.40
N GLY A 555 15.93 9.43 -16.23
CA GLY A 555 16.71 8.75 -15.20
C GLY A 555 17.99 8.18 -15.80
N ARG A 556 18.23 6.87 -15.59
CA ARG A 556 19.37 6.14 -16.17
C ARG A 556 19.38 6.16 -17.70
N GLU A 557 18.19 6.27 -18.30
CA GLU A 557 17.98 6.35 -19.75
C GLU A 557 16.89 7.38 -20.01
N VAL A 558 17.03 8.12 -21.10
CA VAL A 558 15.99 9.02 -21.61
C VAL A 558 15.23 8.29 -22.72
N VAL A 559 13.91 8.21 -22.58
CA VAL A 559 13.01 7.64 -23.59
C VAL A 559 11.91 8.64 -23.85
N GLU A 560 11.68 8.95 -25.11
CA GLU A 560 10.56 9.77 -25.55
C GLU A 560 9.31 8.91 -25.69
N GLY A 561 8.18 9.42 -25.19
CA GLY A 561 6.89 8.76 -25.30
C GLY A 561 6.31 8.86 -26.71
N ILE A 562 5.47 7.89 -27.08
CA ILE A 562 4.76 7.89 -28.36
C ILE A 562 3.63 8.90 -28.29
N SER A 563 3.57 9.79 -29.28
CA SER A 563 2.59 10.85 -29.35
C SER A 563 1.31 10.44 -30.07
N MET A 564 0.15 10.85 -29.55
CA MET A 564 -1.15 10.73 -30.19
C MET A 564 -2.01 11.96 -29.88
N LYS A 565 -2.96 12.26 -30.75
CA LYS A 565 -3.89 13.37 -30.55
C LYS A 565 -5.15 12.91 -29.80
N MET A 566 -5.68 13.78 -28.95
CA MET A 566 -6.90 13.60 -28.17
C MET A 566 -7.69 14.90 -28.21
N ASN A 567 -9.02 14.82 -28.20
CA ASN A 567 -9.90 15.97 -28.43
C ASN A 567 -10.50 16.53 -27.12
N SER A 568 -10.59 15.73 -26.06
CA SER A 568 -11.20 16.15 -24.80
C SER A 568 -10.40 15.72 -23.58
N VAL A 569 -10.66 16.39 -22.44
CA VAL A 569 -10.08 16.04 -21.14
C VAL A 569 -10.48 14.60 -20.75
N ASP A 570 -11.74 14.22 -20.95
CA ASP A 570 -12.25 12.89 -20.61
C ASP A 570 -11.55 11.78 -21.40
N GLU A 571 -11.23 12.03 -22.67
CA GLU A 571 -10.48 11.08 -23.51
C GLU A 571 -9.06 10.86 -22.94
N VAL A 572 -8.43 11.93 -22.45
CA VAL A 572 -7.11 11.85 -21.79
C VAL A 572 -7.18 11.12 -20.45
N LEU A 573 -8.23 11.37 -19.64
CA LEU A 573 -8.42 10.65 -18.37
C LEU A 573 -8.64 9.15 -18.61
N ASN A 574 -9.50 8.80 -19.57
CA ASN A 574 -9.73 7.41 -19.98
C ASN A 574 -8.42 6.75 -20.44
N LEU A 575 -7.63 7.44 -21.27
CA LEU A 575 -6.32 6.95 -21.70
C LEU A 575 -5.38 6.68 -20.50
N ILE A 576 -5.28 7.59 -19.53
CA ILE A 576 -4.43 7.41 -18.33
C ILE A 576 -4.88 6.16 -17.55
N ASP A 577 -6.19 6.00 -17.35
CA ASP A 577 -6.75 4.82 -16.68
C ASP A 577 -6.38 3.52 -17.40
N LYS A 578 -6.61 3.44 -18.72
CA LYS A 578 -6.32 2.23 -19.50
C LYS A 578 -4.84 1.94 -19.60
N VAL A 579 -3.98 2.96 -19.70
CA VAL A 579 -2.52 2.77 -19.63
C VAL A 579 -2.13 2.15 -18.30
N LEU A 580 -2.69 2.59 -17.17
CA LEU A 580 -2.41 2.00 -15.86
C LEU A 580 -2.88 0.54 -15.78
N VAL A 581 -4.08 0.23 -16.28
CA VAL A 581 -4.60 -1.15 -16.35
C VAL A 581 -3.69 -2.08 -17.16
N VAL A 582 -3.31 -1.67 -18.37
CA VAL A 582 -2.43 -2.46 -19.25
C VAL A 582 -1.02 -2.55 -18.65
N TYR A 583 -0.54 -1.51 -17.99
CA TYR A 583 0.74 -1.51 -17.29
C TYR A 583 0.75 -2.51 -16.13
N ASP A 584 -0.27 -2.52 -15.28
CA ASP A 584 -0.45 -3.50 -14.20
C ASP A 584 -0.51 -4.93 -14.74
N LYS A 585 -1.23 -5.16 -15.84
CA LYS A 585 -1.33 -6.49 -16.48
C LYS A 585 0.02 -7.03 -16.94
N TYR A 586 0.85 -6.20 -17.57
CA TYR A 586 2.07 -6.68 -18.22
C TYR A 586 3.34 -6.55 -17.41
N ALA A 587 3.37 -5.77 -16.33
CA ALA A 587 4.58 -5.60 -15.52
C ALA A 587 5.00 -6.93 -14.86
N LYS A 588 6.25 -7.35 -15.10
CA LYS A 588 6.81 -8.60 -14.55
C LYS A 588 7.64 -8.37 -13.30
N LYS A 589 8.19 -7.17 -13.14
CA LYS A 589 9.06 -6.79 -12.01
C LYS A 589 8.57 -5.49 -11.38
N PRO A 590 7.56 -5.53 -10.50
CA PRO A 590 7.12 -4.34 -9.79
C PRO A 590 8.28 -3.72 -8.98
N GLN A 591 8.19 -2.43 -8.68
CA GLN A 591 9.25 -1.56 -8.13
C GLN A 591 10.49 -1.36 -9.03
N ARG A 592 10.59 -2.04 -10.17
CA ARG A 592 11.79 -2.04 -11.02
C ARG A 592 11.51 -1.68 -12.47
N GLU A 593 10.48 -2.29 -13.04
CA GLU A 593 10.05 -2.03 -14.41
C GLU A 593 9.25 -0.71 -14.44
N ARG A 594 9.61 0.22 -15.35
CA ARG A 594 8.83 1.43 -15.65
C ARG A 594 7.92 1.16 -16.85
N LEU A 595 6.90 1.98 -17.07
CA LEU A 595 5.99 1.88 -18.22
C LEU A 595 6.75 1.72 -19.54
N ALA A 596 7.73 2.59 -19.78
CA ALA A 596 8.59 2.54 -20.97
C ALA A 596 9.27 1.18 -21.19
N ALA A 597 9.70 0.51 -20.12
CA ALA A 597 10.35 -0.79 -20.20
C ALA A 597 9.35 -1.92 -20.51
N VAL A 598 8.14 -1.85 -19.93
CA VAL A 598 7.04 -2.76 -20.27
C VAL A 598 6.67 -2.62 -21.75
N MET A 599 6.44 -1.39 -22.21
CA MET A 599 6.10 -1.10 -23.61
C MET A 599 7.19 -1.59 -24.56
N LYS A 600 8.47 -1.36 -24.25
CA LYS A 600 9.59 -1.87 -25.05
C LYS A 600 9.59 -3.40 -25.13
N ARG A 601 9.29 -4.08 -24.01
CA ARG A 601 9.34 -5.55 -23.94
C ARG A 601 8.18 -6.22 -24.68
N ILE A 602 6.96 -5.68 -24.59
CA ILE A 602 5.79 -6.29 -25.25
C ILE A 602 5.55 -5.80 -26.68
N GLY A 603 6.29 -4.76 -27.09
CA GLY A 603 6.07 -4.02 -28.33
C GLY A 603 5.15 -2.83 -28.07
N GLN A 604 5.63 -1.64 -28.44
CA GLN A 604 4.91 -0.39 -28.18
C GLN A 604 3.55 -0.34 -28.90
N GLU A 605 3.48 -0.83 -30.14
CA GLU A 605 2.24 -0.90 -30.90
C GLU A 605 1.22 -1.84 -30.23
N ASN A 606 1.66 -3.03 -29.79
CA ASN A 606 0.81 -3.99 -29.11
C ASN A 606 0.26 -3.41 -27.79
N PHE A 607 1.11 -2.72 -27.02
CA PHE A 607 0.68 -2.04 -25.80
C PHE A 607 -0.41 -1.02 -26.11
N LEU A 608 -0.18 -0.13 -27.08
CA LEU A 608 -1.12 0.94 -27.41
C LEU A 608 -2.40 0.43 -28.07
N LYS A 609 -2.34 -0.63 -28.89
CA LYS A 609 -3.53 -1.30 -29.44
C LYS A 609 -4.46 -1.76 -28.33
N GLU A 610 -3.93 -2.46 -27.33
CA GLU A 610 -4.75 -2.94 -26.21
C GLU A 610 -5.33 -1.79 -25.39
N VAL A 611 -4.56 -0.73 -25.16
CA VAL A 611 -5.06 0.48 -24.49
C VAL A 611 -6.24 1.09 -25.26
N VAL A 612 -6.10 1.27 -26.58
CA VAL A 612 -7.16 1.85 -27.44
C VAL A 612 -8.38 0.94 -27.52
N GLU A 613 -8.21 -0.38 -27.54
CA GLU A 613 -9.31 -1.34 -27.49
C GLU A 613 -10.09 -1.24 -26.17
N LEU A 614 -9.40 -1.09 -25.05
CA LEU A 614 -10.05 -0.90 -23.74
C LEU A 614 -10.80 0.43 -23.65
N MET A 615 -10.25 1.51 -24.25
CA MET A 615 -10.94 2.81 -24.28
C MET A 615 -12.29 2.74 -25.02
N LYS A 616 -12.38 1.92 -26.08
CA LYS A 616 -13.62 1.76 -26.88
C LYS A 616 -14.69 0.91 -26.20
N LYS A 617 -14.31 -0.08 -25.39
CA LYS A 617 -15.25 -1.02 -24.75
C LYS A 617 -16.15 -0.39 -23.68
N GLU A 618 -15.76 0.74 -23.11
CA GLU A 618 -16.57 1.48 -22.13
C GLU A 618 -17.44 2.58 -22.77
N SER A 619 -17.28 2.82 -24.08
CA SER A 619 -18.11 3.77 -24.84
C SER A 619 -19.31 3.09 -25.53
N ALA A 620 -19.49 1.78 -25.32
CA ALA A 620 -20.58 0.94 -25.81
C ALA A 620 -21.28 0.30 -24.61
#